data_AF-A0AAV8FXS9-F1
#
_entry.id   AF-A0AAV8FXS9-F1
#
_cell.length_a   1.000
_cell.length_b   1.000
_cell.length_c   1.000
_cell.angle_alpha   90.00
_cell.angle_beta   90.00
_cell.angle_gamma   90.00
#
_symmetry.space_group_name_H-M   'P 1'
#
loop_
_entity.id
_entity.type
_entity.pdbx_description
1 polymer ?
#
loop_
_entity_poly.entity_id
_entity_poly.type
_entity_poly.pdbx_seq_one_letter_code
_entity_poly.pdbx_strand_id
1 'polypeptide(L)'
;MNTHKGLLKLPVACLFFPASAFFFILAFYCTTFASLARRLTVLPHGASQLQWVSLGLALSVLSVAWAAGFEKYRRNYAMDHGFEALFLSPMPNLSAYWLLIQYVLIGVAEVFCIVGLLEFLYQEAPDAMRSVGSAYAAVAGGLGCFFATILNNIINGITGNEIEGKQPWLSQNINSGRFDYFYWLLTVLGIINFFVFLFFAKRYMRNVLRRFRKDRLF
;
A
#
# COMPACT_ATOMS: atom_id res chain seq x y z
N MET A 1 9.19 18.41 -9.72
CA MET A 1 10.36 17.50 -9.72
C MET A 1 10.95 17.48 -11.10
N ASN A 2 12.27 17.44 -11.21
CA ASN A 2 12.95 17.38 -12.50
C ASN A 2 12.69 16.02 -13.17
N THR A 3 12.23 16.06 -14.40
CA THR A 3 11.95 14.88 -15.24
C THR A 3 13.12 14.55 -16.16
N HIS A 4 14.24 15.26 -16.03
CA HIS A 4 15.48 15.00 -16.75
C HIS A 4 16.51 14.29 -15.86
N LYS A 5 16.98 13.12 -16.32
CA LYS A 5 18.32 12.61 -16.01
C LYS A 5 19.04 12.36 -17.33
N GLY A 6 19.92 13.28 -17.73
CA GLY A 6 20.60 13.23 -19.03
C GLY A 6 19.63 13.41 -20.22
N LEU A 7 19.74 12.53 -21.23
CA LEU A 7 18.96 12.59 -22.49
C LEU A 7 17.51 12.07 -22.36
N LEU A 8 17.15 11.45 -21.22
CA LEU A 8 15.82 10.86 -21.00
C LEU A 8 14.88 11.88 -20.37
N LYS A 9 13.92 12.36 -21.15
CA LYS A 9 12.81 13.22 -20.72
C LYS A 9 11.63 12.33 -20.35
N LEU A 10 11.30 12.24 -19.06
CA LEU A 10 10.07 11.58 -18.61
C LEU A 10 8.89 12.54 -18.81
N PRO A 11 7.99 12.33 -19.79
CA PRO A 11 6.81 13.17 -19.94
C PRO A 11 5.89 13.04 -18.72
N VAL A 12 5.17 14.11 -18.37
CA VAL A 12 4.15 14.12 -17.31
C VAL A 12 3.07 13.05 -17.54
N ALA A 13 2.89 12.60 -18.79
CA ALA A 13 2.07 11.44 -19.16
C ALA A 13 2.49 10.12 -18.46
N CYS A 14 3.70 10.04 -17.90
CA CYS A 14 4.12 8.92 -17.05
C CYS A 14 3.39 8.87 -15.69
N LEU A 15 2.55 9.85 -15.34
CA LEU A 15 1.58 9.74 -14.24
C LEU A 15 0.36 8.87 -14.59
N PHE A 16 0.10 8.59 -15.87
CA PHE A 16 -0.84 7.54 -16.32
C PHE A 16 -0.16 6.16 -16.44
N PHE A 17 1.18 6.13 -16.42
CA PHE A 17 1.97 4.90 -16.40
C PHE A 17 1.93 4.07 -15.10
N PRO A 18 1.54 4.55 -13.90
CA PRO A 18 1.49 3.69 -12.72
C PRO A 18 0.53 2.53 -12.98
N ALA A 19 -0.67 2.77 -13.51
CA ALA A 19 -1.61 1.69 -13.80
C ALA A 19 -1.06 0.70 -14.83
N SER A 20 -0.48 1.17 -15.94
CA SER A 20 0.04 0.29 -17.00
C SER A 20 1.36 -0.42 -16.61
N ALA A 21 2.23 0.25 -15.85
CA ALA A 21 3.43 -0.36 -15.27
C ALA A 21 3.07 -1.33 -14.15
N PHE A 22 2.02 -1.06 -13.35
CA PHE A 22 1.42 -2.04 -12.44
C PHE A 22 0.93 -3.25 -13.22
N PHE A 23 0.20 -3.09 -14.33
CA PHE A 23 -0.24 -4.22 -15.17
C PHE A 23 0.94 -4.98 -15.80
N PHE A 24 2.00 -4.30 -16.22
CA PHE A 24 3.21 -4.94 -16.77
C PHE A 24 4.03 -5.66 -15.70
N ILE A 25 4.20 -5.05 -14.53
CA ILE A 25 4.85 -5.68 -13.36
C ILE A 25 3.98 -6.83 -12.87
N LEU A 26 2.66 -6.69 -12.82
CA LEU A 26 1.70 -7.75 -12.51
C LEU A 26 1.77 -8.88 -13.55
N ALA A 27 1.94 -8.60 -14.83
CA ALA A 27 2.11 -9.62 -15.87
C ALA A 27 3.48 -10.34 -15.76
N PHE A 28 4.56 -9.59 -15.51
CA PHE A 28 5.89 -10.14 -15.30
C PHE A 28 5.97 -10.93 -13.99
N TYR A 29 5.29 -10.44 -12.96
CA TYR A 29 5.14 -11.09 -11.69
C TYR A 29 4.28 -12.34 -11.84
N CYS A 30 3.10 -12.31 -12.44
CA CYS A 30 2.31 -13.52 -12.70
C CYS A 30 3.08 -14.60 -13.48
N THR A 31 3.94 -14.23 -14.44
CA THR A 31 4.75 -15.21 -15.20
C THR A 31 5.92 -15.79 -14.41
N THR A 32 6.63 -14.98 -13.63
CA THR A 32 7.76 -15.43 -12.78
C THR A 32 7.30 -16.02 -11.45
N PHE A 33 6.17 -15.57 -10.92
CA PHE A 33 5.57 -16.03 -9.67
C PHE A 33 4.74 -17.28 -9.86
N ALA A 34 4.08 -17.49 -11.00
CA ALA A 34 3.48 -18.80 -11.29
C ALA A 34 4.54 -19.91 -11.36
N SER A 35 5.79 -19.60 -11.71
CA SER A 35 6.89 -20.58 -11.64
C SER A 35 7.46 -20.74 -10.21
N LEU A 36 7.46 -19.67 -9.40
CA LEU A 36 7.90 -19.69 -8.01
C LEU A 36 6.85 -20.34 -7.07
N ALA A 37 5.57 -20.05 -7.26
CA ALA A 37 4.45 -20.67 -6.56
C ALA A 37 4.44 -22.19 -6.78
N ARG A 38 4.68 -22.66 -8.02
CA ARG A 38 4.84 -24.09 -8.33
C ARG A 38 6.03 -24.75 -7.62
N ARG A 39 7.08 -24.00 -7.30
CA ARG A 39 8.23 -24.50 -6.52
C ARG A 39 8.01 -24.44 -5.00
N LEU A 40 7.17 -23.54 -4.52
CA LEU A 40 6.89 -23.31 -3.10
C LEU A 40 5.64 -24.06 -2.59
N THR A 41 4.81 -24.65 -3.46
CA THR A 41 3.63 -25.48 -3.14
C THR A 41 3.93 -26.84 -2.48
N VAL A 42 5.05 -26.98 -1.77
CA VAL A 42 5.40 -28.21 -1.02
C VAL A 42 5.12 -28.06 0.49
N LEU A 43 4.62 -26.90 0.96
CA LEU A 43 4.23 -26.71 2.37
C LEU A 43 2.71 -26.85 2.61
N PRO A 44 2.29 -27.21 3.85
CA PRO A 44 0.91 -27.57 4.17
C PRO A 44 -0.09 -26.45 3.82
N HIS A 45 -1.15 -26.89 3.13
CA HIS A 45 -2.02 -26.16 2.19
C HIS A 45 -2.56 -24.77 2.59
N GLY A 46 -2.65 -24.41 3.88
CA GLY A 46 -3.18 -23.10 4.33
C GLY A 46 -2.16 -22.13 4.95
N ALA A 47 -0.95 -22.58 5.33
CA ALA A 47 0.04 -21.71 5.99
C ALA A 47 0.72 -20.74 5.02
N SER A 48 0.88 -21.15 3.76
CA SER A 48 1.52 -20.35 2.70
C SER A 48 0.67 -19.14 2.30
N GLN A 49 -0.66 -19.27 2.31
CA GLN A 49 -1.58 -18.22 1.85
C GLN A 49 -1.59 -16.99 2.78
N LEU A 50 -1.71 -17.22 4.09
CA LEU A 50 -1.64 -16.16 5.10
C LEU A 50 -0.26 -15.49 5.14
N GLN A 51 0.81 -16.21 4.73
CA GLN A 51 2.14 -15.65 4.58
C GLN A 51 2.23 -14.69 3.39
N TRP A 52 1.60 -15.01 2.26
CA TRP A 52 1.54 -14.10 1.11
C TRP A 52 0.82 -12.80 1.44
N VAL A 53 -0.33 -12.88 2.11
CA VAL A 53 -1.06 -11.69 2.58
C VAL A 53 -0.22 -10.88 3.59
N SER A 54 0.47 -11.56 4.51
CA SER A 54 1.39 -10.90 5.44
C SER A 54 2.51 -10.16 4.71
N LEU A 55 3.10 -10.79 3.70
CA LEU A 55 4.18 -10.19 2.90
C LEU A 55 3.70 -8.96 2.14
N GLY A 56 2.51 -9.02 1.54
CA GLY A 56 1.87 -7.88 0.88
C GLY A 56 1.63 -6.71 1.84
N LEU A 57 1.07 -6.97 3.02
CA LEU A 57 0.87 -5.95 4.06
C LEU A 57 2.20 -5.32 4.52
N ALA A 58 3.24 -6.12 4.74
CA ALA A 58 4.56 -5.62 5.12
C ALA A 58 5.17 -4.71 4.03
N LEU A 59 5.08 -5.12 2.76
CA LEU A 59 5.55 -4.32 1.63
C LEU A 59 4.76 -3.02 1.46
N SER A 60 3.45 -3.04 1.72
CA SER A 60 2.60 -1.84 1.71
C SER A 60 3.06 -0.84 2.78
N VAL A 61 3.29 -1.30 4.01
CA VAL A 61 3.81 -0.47 5.10
C VAL A 61 5.18 0.12 4.74
N LEU A 62 6.08 -0.67 4.15
CA LEU A 62 7.39 -0.19 3.70
C LEU A 62 7.27 0.87 2.60
N SER A 63 6.33 0.70 1.67
CA SER A 63 6.05 1.70 0.62
C SER A 63 5.60 3.04 1.22
N VAL A 64 4.65 3.00 2.15
CA VAL A 64 4.14 4.23 2.80
C VAL A 64 5.22 4.86 3.68
N ALA A 65 6.04 4.07 4.36
CA ALA A 65 7.18 4.58 5.14
C ALA A 65 8.22 5.27 4.24
N TRP A 66 8.50 4.70 3.07
CA TRP A 66 9.36 5.32 2.06
C TRP A 66 8.76 6.65 1.57
N ALA A 67 7.45 6.69 1.32
CA ALA A 67 6.73 7.91 0.96
C ALA A 67 6.90 8.99 2.02
N ALA A 68 6.74 8.65 3.30
CA ALA A 68 6.88 9.57 4.42
C ALA A 68 8.29 10.16 4.53
N GLY A 69 9.31 9.32 4.36
CA GLY A 69 10.70 9.75 4.37
C GLY A 69 11.04 10.64 3.17
N PHE A 70 10.57 10.25 1.98
CA PHE A 70 10.78 11.00 0.76
C PHE A 70 10.09 12.37 0.77
N GLU A 71 8.86 12.44 1.26
CA GLU A 71 8.09 13.68 1.38
C GLU A 71 8.80 14.66 2.33
N LYS A 72 9.33 14.15 3.45
CA LYS A 72 10.11 14.95 4.41
C LYS A 72 11.38 15.53 3.76
N TYR A 73 12.07 14.71 2.97
CA TYR A 73 13.25 15.15 2.23
C TYR A 73 12.91 16.20 1.15
N ARG A 74 11.86 15.94 0.36
CA ARG A 74 11.33 16.87 -0.66
C ARG A 74 10.96 18.21 -0.04
N ARG A 75 10.26 18.19 1.10
CA ARG A 75 9.75 19.38 1.77
C ARG A 75 10.86 20.20 2.42
N ASN A 76 11.82 19.57 3.10
CA ASN A 76 12.99 20.28 3.62
C ASN A 76 13.77 20.95 2.49
N TYR A 77 13.97 20.25 1.36
CA TYR A 77 14.60 20.85 0.18
C TYR A 77 13.83 22.07 -0.34
N ALA A 78 12.49 22.05 -0.30
CA ALA A 78 11.65 23.17 -0.71
C ALA A 78 11.79 24.39 0.21
N MET A 79 11.88 24.17 1.52
CA MET A 79 12.07 25.23 2.53
C MET A 79 13.45 25.87 2.39
N ASP A 80 14.51 25.06 2.27
CA ASP A 80 15.90 25.55 2.21
C ASP A 80 16.19 26.40 0.97
N HIS A 81 15.44 26.18 -0.12
CA HIS A 81 15.62 26.90 -1.39
C HIS A 81 14.51 27.94 -1.65
N GLY A 82 13.64 28.23 -0.67
CA GLY A 82 12.62 29.28 -0.78
C GLY A 82 11.48 28.99 -1.77
N PHE A 83 11.23 27.73 -2.12
CA PHE A 83 10.16 27.33 -3.05
C PHE A 83 8.78 27.18 -2.40
N GLU A 84 8.58 27.70 -1.18
CA GLU A 84 7.32 27.54 -0.42
C GLU A 84 6.09 28.08 -1.17
N ALA A 85 6.23 29.20 -1.88
CA ALA A 85 5.15 29.83 -2.65
C ALA A 85 4.97 29.25 -4.08
N LEU A 86 5.95 28.49 -4.59
CA LEU A 86 6.02 28.10 -6.00
C LEU A 86 5.87 26.57 -6.15
N PHE A 87 4.70 26.06 -5.79
CA PHE A 87 4.39 24.61 -5.82
C PHE A 87 4.34 24.00 -7.23
N LEU A 88 4.15 24.83 -8.26
CA LEU A 88 4.15 24.42 -9.67
C LEU A 88 5.55 24.44 -10.31
N SER A 89 6.57 25.00 -9.64
CA SER A 89 7.90 25.10 -10.23
C SER A 89 8.69 23.80 -10.10
N PRO A 90 9.33 23.34 -11.19
CA PRO A 90 10.12 22.12 -11.16
C PRO A 90 11.38 22.33 -10.32
N MET A 91 11.45 21.68 -9.16
CA MET A 91 12.70 21.58 -8.38
C MET A 91 13.75 20.82 -9.19
N PRO A 92 14.85 21.46 -9.62
CA PRO A 92 15.79 20.91 -10.60
C PRO A 92 16.64 19.76 -10.02
N ASN A 93 16.89 19.74 -8.71
CA ASN A 93 17.73 18.71 -8.08
C ASN A 93 16.93 17.51 -7.54
N LEU A 94 15.59 17.56 -7.59
CA LEU A 94 14.75 16.47 -7.11
C LEU A 94 14.19 15.65 -8.26
N SER A 95 14.73 14.44 -8.43
CA SER A 95 14.40 13.57 -9.56
C SER A 95 13.09 12.80 -9.34
N ALA A 96 12.20 12.77 -10.34
CA ALA A 96 10.93 12.02 -10.33
C ALA A 96 11.07 10.51 -10.03
N TYR A 97 12.26 9.92 -10.26
CA TYR A 97 12.52 8.50 -10.00
C TYR A 97 12.31 8.07 -8.55
N TRP A 98 12.40 8.99 -7.58
CA TRP A 98 12.17 8.66 -6.17
C TRP A 98 10.69 8.38 -5.84
N LEU A 99 9.75 8.87 -6.64
CA LEU A 99 8.33 8.47 -6.55
C LEU A 99 8.10 7.10 -7.18
N LEU A 100 8.83 6.79 -8.26
CA LEU A 100 8.67 5.54 -9.01
C LEU A 100 8.88 4.32 -8.10
N ILE A 101 9.90 4.35 -7.25
CA ILE A 101 10.20 3.25 -6.31
C ILE A 101 9.02 3.00 -5.35
N GLN A 102 8.38 4.04 -4.82
CA GLN A 102 7.19 3.90 -3.97
C GLN A 102 6.06 3.20 -4.73
N TYR A 103 5.77 3.64 -5.96
CA TYR A 103 4.72 3.05 -6.80
C TYR A 103 4.98 1.58 -7.16
N VAL A 104 6.24 1.22 -7.44
CA VAL A 104 6.60 -0.19 -7.68
C VAL A 104 6.36 -1.02 -6.43
N LEU A 105 6.77 -0.53 -5.25
CA LEU A 105 6.59 -1.26 -4.00
C LEU A 105 5.11 -1.46 -3.65
N ILE A 106 4.26 -0.44 -3.80
CA ILE A 106 2.82 -0.59 -3.51
C ILE A 106 2.16 -1.53 -4.52
N GLY A 107 2.59 -1.54 -5.79
CA GLY A 107 2.07 -2.47 -6.78
C GLY A 107 2.42 -3.92 -6.47
N VAL A 108 3.67 -4.20 -6.14
CA VAL A 108 4.08 -5.54 -5.70
C VAL A 108 3.29 -5.97 -4.46
N ALA A 109 3.13 -5.08 -3.47
CA ALA A 109 2.35 -5.32 -2.26
C ALA A 109 0.89 -5.70 -2.56
N GLU A 110 0.24 -4.97 -3.48
CA GLU A 110 -1.14 -5.22 -3.87
C GLU A 110 -1.31 -6.58 -4.55
N VAL A 111 -0.38 -6.97 -5.44
CA VAL A 111 -0.41 -8.29 -6.08
C VAL A 111 -0.36 -9.41 -5.04
N PHE A 112 0.58 -9.33 -4.09
CA PHE A 112 0.70 -10.32 -3.01
C PHE A 112 -0.58 -10.43 -2.16
N CYS A 113 -1.18 -9.29 -1.82
CA CYS A 113 -2.43 -9.25 -1.05
C CYS A 113 -3.60 -9.85 -1.83
N ILE A 114 -3.79 -9.48 -3.10
CA ILE A 114 -4.89 -9.99 -3.94
C ILE A 114 -4.73 -11.49 -4.18
N VAL A 115 -3.54 -11.94 -4.58
CA VAL A 115 -3.29 -13.37 -4.81
C VAL A 115 -3.49 -14.17 -3.54
N GLY A 116 -2.94 -13.73 -2.40
CA GLY A 116 -3.10 -14.41 -1.12
C GLY A 116 -4.56 -14.46 -0.64
N LEU A 117 -5.32 -13.37 -0.82
CA LEU A 117 -6.74 -13.32 -0.46
C LEU A 117 -7.58 -14.22 -1.37
N LEU A 118 -7.30 -14.22 -2.67
CA LEU A 118 -8.02 -15.00 -3.67
C LEU A 118 -7.80 -16.51 -3.44
N GLU A 119 -6.54 -16.92 -3.24
CA GLU A 119 -6.21 -18.32 -2.93
C GLU A 119 -6.87 -18.77 -1.61
N PHE A 120 -6.83 -17.93 -0.57
CA PHE A 120 -7.46 -18.23 0.72
C PHE A 120 -8.97 -18.42 0.56
N LEU A 121 -9.62 -17.50 -0.15
CA LEU A 121 -11.05 -17.57 -0.42
C LEU A 121 -11.43 -18.80 -1.24
N TYR A 122 -10.62 -19.16 -2.24
CA TYR A 122 -10.85 -20.36 -3.05
C TYR A 122 -10.72 -21.67 -2.27
N GLN A 123 -9.87 -21.73 -1.24
CA GLN A 123 -9.70 -22.92 -0.42
C GLN A 123 -10.76 -23.06 0.68
N GLU A 124 -11.16 -21.95 1.29
CA GLU A 124 -12.08 -21.98 2.44
C GLU A 124 -13.56 -21.85 2.05
N ALA A 125 -13.87 -21.27 0.88
CA ALA A 125 -15.26 -21.13 0.42
C ALA A 125 -15.74 -22.40 -0.32
N PRO A 126 -16.91 -22.97 0.03
CA PRO A 126 -17.54 -24.00 -0.79
C PRO A 126 -17.87 -23.44 -2.18
N ASP A 127 -17.87 -24.28 -3.22
CA ASP A 127 -18.00 -23.84 -4.62
C ASP A 127 -19.23 -22.96 -4.90
N ALA A 128 -20.31 -23.13 -4.11
CA ALA A 128 -21.52 -22.32 -4.19
C ALA A 128 -21.40 -20.88 -3.64
N MET A 129 -20.37 -20.56 -2.83
CA MET A 129 -20.20 -19.25 -2.16
C MET A 129 -19.07 -18.39 -2.75
N ARG A 130 -18.44 -18.82 -3.85
CA ARG A 130 -17.35 -18.07 -4.49
C ARG A 130 -17.75 -16.64 -4.90
N SER A 131 -18.98 -16.44 -5.36
CA SER A 131 -19.53 -15.12 -5.71
C SER A 131 -19.68 -14.19 -4.48
N VAL A 132 -19.98 -14.76 -3.30
CA VAL A 132 -20.09 -14.00 -2.05
C VAL A 132 -18.72 -13.48 -1.62
N GLY A 133 -17.66 -14.26 -1.85
CA GLY A 133 -16.31 -13.87 -1.49
C GLY A 133 -15.73 -12.74 -2.36
N SER A 134 -16.04 -12.70 -3.66
CA SER A 134 -15.66 -11.57 -4.52
C SER A 134 -16.45 -10.30 -4.17
N ALA A 135 -17.74 -10.43 -3.86
CA ALA A 135 -18.55 -9.33 -3.34
C ALA A 135 -18.00 -8.78 -2.02
N TYR A 136 -17.57 -9.67 -1.10
CA TYR A 136 -16.93 -9.27 0.15
C TYR A 136 -15.65 -8.46 -0.08
N ALA A 137 -14.79 -8.89 -1.00
CA ALA A 137 -13.57 -8.15 -1.35
C ALA A 137 -13.89 -6.75 -1.92
N ALA A 138 -14.91 -6.64 -2.77
CA ALA A 138 -15.36 -5.35 -3.31
C ALA A 138 -15.91 -4.42 -2.22
N VAL A 139 -16.73 -4.94 -1.30
CA VAL A 139 -17.26 -4.19 -0.15
C VAL A 139 -16.11 -3.76 0.78
N ALA A 140 -15.14 -4.63 1.05
CA ALA A 140 -13.97 -4.31 1.84
C ALA A 140 -13.14 -3.17 1.20
N GLY A 141 -12.96 -3.20 -0.13
CA GLY A 141 -12.33 -2.11 -0.88
C GLY A 141 -13.11 -0.79 -0.76
N GLY A 142 -14.43 -0.83 -0.91
CA GLY A 142 -15.30 0.34 -0.73
C GLY A 142 -15.23 0.92 0.69
N LEU A 143 -15.25 0.07 1.72
CA LEU A 143 -15.05 0.47 3.11
C LEU A 143 -13.69 1.13 3.32
N GLY A 144 -12.64 0.67 2.62
CA GLY A 144 -11.32 1.31 2.61
C GLY A 144 -11.37 2.75 2.11
N CYS A 145 -12.10 3.01 1.01
CA CYS A 145 -12.28 4.37 0.48
C CYS A 145 -13.05 5.28 1.45
N PHE A 146 -14.08 4.76 2.12
CA PHE A 146 -14.79 5.50 3.16
C PHE A 146 -13.89 5.81 4.34
N PHE A 147 -13.10 4.83 4.80
CA PHE A 147 -12.14 5.02 5.88
C PHE A 147 -11.10 6.09 5.53
N ALA A 148 -10.59 6.11 4.30
CA ALA A 148 -9.68 7.15 3.83
C ALA A 148 -10.33 8.55 3.89
N THR A 149 -11.59 8.67 3.47
CA THR A 149 -12.34 9.93 3.54
C THR A 149 -12.56 10.39 4.98
N ILE A 150 -12.96 9.49 5.87
CA ILE A 150 -13.16 9.78 7.30
C ILE A 150 -11.85 10.23 7.93
N LEU A 151 -10.74 9.53 7.65
CA LEU A 151 -9.42 9.89 8.16
C LEU A 151 -9.01 11.30 7.71
N ASN A 152 -9.21 11.63 6.43
CA ASN A 152 -8.94 12.97 5.91
C ASN A 152 -9.79 14.04 6.61
N ASN A 153 -11.08 13.77 6.83
CA ASN A 153 -11.96 14.70 7.54
C ASN A 153 -11.54 14.92 8.99
N ILE A 154 -11.15 13.86 9.71
CA ILE A 154 -10.62 13.96 11.08
C ILE A 154 -9.36 14.81 11.11
N ILE A 155 -8.42 14.57 10.20
CA ILE A 155 -7.15 15.31 10.14
C ILE A 155 -7.40 16.78 9.79
N ASN A 156 -8.30 17.05 8.85
CA ASN A 156 -8.70 18.40 8.50
C ASN A 156 -9.40 19.11 9.67
N GLY A 157 -10.24 18.41 10.44
CA GLY A 157 -10.91 18.98 11.61
C GLY A 157 -9.98 19.24 12.80
N ILE A 158 -8.97 18.39 13.02
CA ILE A 158 -7.99 18.57 14.12
C ILE A 158 -6.96 19.64 13.76
N THR A 159 -6.56 19.71 12.49
CA THR A 159 -5.45 20.57 12.06
C THR A 159 -5.90 21.92 11.51
N GLY A 160 -7.04 21.96 10.83
CA GLY A 160 -7.62 23.18 10.30
C GLY A 160 -8.30 23.95 11.42
N ASN A 161 -7.60 24.96 11.96
CA ASN A 161 -8.20 25.92 12.88
C ASN A 161 -8.34 27.25 12.14
N GLU A 162 -9.54 27.49 11.58
CA GLU A 162 -9.87 28.74 10.88
C GLU A 162 -9.71 29.97 11.78
N ILE A 163 -9.83 29.78 13.11
CA ILE A 163 -9.75 30.83 14.13
C ILE A 163 -8.31 31.36 14.35
N GLU A 164 -7.27 30.55 14.09
CA GLU A 164 -5.86 30.93 14.25
C GLU A 164 -5.11 31.14 12.92
N GLY A 165 -5.79 31.00 11.77
CA GLY A 165 -5.15 31.08 10.45
C GLY A 165 -4.16 29.93 10.16
N LYS A 166 -4.22 28.82 10.91
CA LYS A 166 -3.36 27.64 10.71
C LYS A 166 -3.89 26.79 9.56
N GLN A 167 -3.04 26.61 8.55
CA GLN A 167 -3.35 25.78 7.38
C GLN A 167 -3.43 24.28 7.77
N PRO A 168 -4.42 23.53 7.27
CA PRO A 168 -4.53 22.09 7.54
C PRO A 168 -3.34 21.31 6.94
N TRP A 169 -3.06 20.12 7.46
CA TRP A 169 -1.94 19.28 6.99
C TRP A 169 -2.10 18.92 5.50
N LEU A 170 -3.36 18.73 5.07
CA LEU A 170 -3.74 18.58 3.66
C LEU A 170 -4.19 19.94 3.07
N SER A 171 -3.28 20.92 3.03
CA SER A 171 -3.53 22.18 2.31
C SER A 171 -3.50 21.97 0.80
N GLN A 172 -4.22 22.80 0.05
CA GLN A 172 -4.13 22.86 -1.41
C GLN A 172 -2.69 23.13 -1.90
N ASN A 173 -1.88 23.82 -1.08
CA ASN A 173 -0.46 23.98 -1.34
C ASN A 173 0.34 22.81 -0.71
N ILE A 174 0.80 21.91 -1.57
CA ILE A 174 1.64 20.74 -1.22
C ILE A 174 2.95 21.13 -0.51
N ASN A 175 3.49 22.32 -0.74
CA ASN A 175 4.73 22.77 -0.09
C ASN A 175 4.47 23.32 1.33
N SER A 176 3.31 23.96 1.54
CA SER A 176 2.91 24.50 2.85
C SER A 176 2.27 23.44 3.75
N GLY A 177 1.59 22.44 3.16
CA GLY A 177 1.00 21.32 3.89
C GLY A 177 2.05 20.39 4.52
N ARG A 178 1.72 19.82 5.68
CA ARG A 178 2.56 18.83 6.39
C ARG A 178 2.20 17.40 5.96
N PHE A 179 2.30 17.12 4.66
CA PHE A 179 2.04 15.77 4.11
C PHE A 179 2.93 14.69 4.73
N ASP A 180 4.14 15.07 5.19
CA ASP A 180 5.04 14.22 5.99
C ASP A 180 4.30 13.54 7.15
N TYR A 181 3.53 14.31 7.93
CA TYR A 181 2.84 13.80 9.11
C TYR A 181 1.68 12.89 8.75
N PHE A 182 0.99 13.18 7.65
CA PHE A 182 -0.06 12.32 7.13
C PHE A 182 0.48 10.94 6.73
N TYR A 183 1.61 10.90 6.00
CA TYR A 183 2.23 9.63 5.63
C TYR A 183 2.82 8.89 6.83
N TRP A 184 3.39 9.58 7.81
CA TRP A 184 3.82 8.94 9.06
C TRP A 184 2.65 8.35 9.85
N LEU A 185 1.51 9.04 9.92
CA LEU A 185 0.30 8.53 10.54
C LEU A 185 -0.19 7.27 9.83
N LEU A 186 -0.26 7.29 8.49
CA LEU A 186 -0.62 6.11 7.69
C LEU A 186 0.35 4.95 7.90
N THR A 187 1.66 5.24 8.03
CA THR A 187 2.67 4.21 8.33
C THR A 187 2.40 3.56 9.68
N VAL A 188 2.15 4.34 10.74
CA VAL A 188 1.84 3.81 12.07
C VAL A 188 0.56 2.99 12.06
N LEU A 189 -0.49 3.48 11.39
CA LEU A 189 -1.76 2.77 11.27
C LEU A 189 -1.60 1.45 10.50
N GLY A 190 -0.78 1.45 9.44
CA GLY A 190 -0.42 0.27 8.67
C GLY A 190 0.37 -0.76 9.49
N ILE A 191 1.31 -0.32 10.32
CA ILE A 191 2.03 -1.19 11.26
C ILE A 191 1.08 -1.84 12.25
N ILE A 192 0.16 -1.07 12.83
CA ILE A 192 -0.87 -1.59 13.74
C ILE A 192 -1.73 -2.64 13.02
N ASN A 193 -2.20 -2.33 11.80
CA ASN A 193 -2.98 -3.26 10.98
C ASN A 193 -2.22 -4.57 10.72
N PHE A 194 -0.94 -4.48 10.35
CA PHE A 194 -0.08 -5.63 10.11
C PHE A 194 0.06 -6.53 11.36
N PHE A 195 0.30 -5.95 12.54
CA PHE A 195 0.40 -6.74 13.78
C PHE A 195 -0.93 -7.37 14.19
N VAL A 196 -2.04 -6.64 14.03
CA VAL A 196 -3.39 -7.18 14.25
C VAL A 196 -3.64 -8.36 13.32
N PHE A 197 -3.31 -8.23 12.02
CA PHE A 197 -3.42 -9.31 11.06
C PHE A 197 -2.58 -10.53 11.46
N LEU A 198 -1.30 -10.33 11.83
CA LEU A 198 -0.42 -11.42 12.28
C LEU A 198 -0.98 -12.15 13.51
N PHE A 199 -1.58 -11.41 14.45
CA PHE A 199 -2.21 -11.99 15.63
C PHE A 199 -3.38 -12.91 15.24
N PHE A 200 -4.29 -12.44 14.38
CA PHE A 200 -5.41 -13.23 13.88
C PHE A 200 -4.96 -14.42 13.03
N ALA A 201 -3.98 -14.23 12.14
CA ALA A 201 -3.40 -15.29 11.31
C ALA A 201 -2.80 -16.42 12.16
N LYS A 202 -2.03 -16.07 13.20
CA LYS A 202 -1.47 -17.05 14.15
C LYS A 202 -2.56 -17.81 14.90
N ARG A 203 -3.63 -17.12 15.33
CA ARG A 203 -4.76 -17.74 16.05
C ARG A 203 -5.55 -18.68 15.14
N TYR A 204 -5.83 -18.26 13.91
CA TYR A 204 -6.51 -19.06 12.90
C TYR A 204 -5.71 -20.33 12.58
N MET A 205 -4.41 -20.21 12.26
CA MET A 205 -3.56 -21.37 11.96
C MET A 205 -3.46 -22.34 13.15
N ARG A 206 -3.41 -21.83 14.38
CA ARG A 206 -3.44 -22.66 15.59
C ARG A 206 -4.74 -23.46 15.72
N ASN A 207 -5.88 -22.86 15.39
CA ASN A 207 -7.18 -23.53 15.44
C ASN A 207 -7.31 -24.59 14.34
N VAL A 208 -6.83 -24.29 13.13
CA VAL A 208 -6.80 -25.24 12.01
C VAL A 208 -5.95 -26.47 12.36
N LEU A 209 -4.73 -26.26 12.87
CA LEU A 209 -3.85 -27.36 13.31
C LEU A 209 -4.46 -28.21 14.43
N ARG A 210 -5.26 -27.61 15.32
CA ARG A 210 -5.97 -28.34 16.38
C ARG A 210 -7.08 -29.24 15.82
N ARG A 211 -7.83 -28.81 14.80
CA ARG A 211 -8.86 -29.64 14.14
C ARG A 211 -8.22 -30.86 13.46
N PHE A 212 -7.19 -30.64 12.64
CA PHE A 212 -6.45 -31.74 11.99
C PHE A 212 -5.85 -32.77 12.97
N ARG A 213 -5.42 -32.34 14.16
CA ARG A 213 -4.94 -33.27 15.19
C ARG A 213 -6.07 -34.09 15.80
N LYS A 214 -7.25 -33.49 15.96
CA LYS A 214 -8.45 -34.17 16.49
C LYS A 214 -8.97 -35.21 15.52
N ASP A 215 -8.97 -34.91 14.22
CA ASP A 215 -9.47 -35.80 13.16
C ASP A 215 -8.51 -36.98 12.85
N ARG A 216 -7.25 -36.93 13.31
CA ARG A 216 -6.29 -38.05 13.23
C ARG A 216 -6.28 -38.97 14.46
N LEU A 217 -7.05 -38.63 15.49
CA LEU A 217 -7.16 -39.41 16.74
C LEU A 217 -8.48 -40.20 16.83
N PHE A 218 -9.30 -40.16 15.79
CA PHE A 218 -10.47 -41.00 15.55
C PHE A 218 -10.29 -41.75 14.23
#